data_AF-R7HUP2-F1
#
_entry.id   AF-R7HUP2-F1
#
_cell.length_a   1.000
_cell.length_b   1.000
_cell.length_c   1.000
_cell.angle_alpha   90.00
_cell.angle_beta   90.00
_cell.angle_gamma   90.00
#
_symmetry.space_group_name_H-M   'P 1'
#
loop_
_entity.id
_entity.type
_entity.pdbx_description
1 polymer ?
#
loop_
_entity_poly.entity_id
_entity_poly.type
_entity_poly.pdbx_seq_one_letter_code
_entity_poly.pdbx_strand_id
1 'polypeptide(L)'
;MEISGVSSKAYTSAAASLEEEDELKETQEENATDEAKEYGVSTKEAEEKDSTQFSSSEYDEDDVEEKATNYLKNIMFTTNLTDKSAAALQNYLNTFDVAQFIKTYGPFTSTSEISAAMYAATSGMIKQQQDE
;
A
#
# COMPACT_ATOMS: atom_id res chain seq x y z
N MET A 1 -17.53 56.01 -32.84
CA MET A 1 -16.08 56.07 -33.12
C MET A 1 -15.44 54.81 -32.58
N GLU A 2 -14.53 54.28 -33.37
CA GLU A 2 -14.02 52.91 -33.38
C GLU A 2 -13.16 52.58 -32.16
N ILE A 3 -13.24 51.33 -31.68
CA ILE A 3 -12.03 50.59 -31.28
C ILE A 3 -12.21 49.13 -31.70
N SER A 4 -11.54 48.81 -32.79
CA SER A 4 -11.35 47.47 -33.33
C SER A 4 -10.52 46.61 -32.39
N GLY A 5 -10.90 45.33 -32.28
CA GLY A 5 -10.02 44.16 -32.32
C GLY A 5 -8.90 44.04 -31.28
N VAL A 6 -8.97 42.97 -30.47
CA VAL A 6 -8.09 41.80 -30.67
C VAL A 6 -8.67 40.60 -29.92
N SER A 7 -8.95 39.55 -30.69
CA SER A 7 -9.22 38.20 -30.22
C SER A 7 -7.95 37.66 -29.55
N SER A 8 -7.96 37.57 -28.23
CA SER A 8 -6.95 36.81 -27.50
C SER A 8 -7.35 35.33 -27.53
N LYS A 9 -6.78 34.64 -28.51
CA LYS A 9 -6.70 33.19 -28.68
C LYS A 9 -6.64 32.49 -27.32
N ALA A 10 -7.61 31.61 -27.08
CA ALA A 10 -7.51 30.56 -26.08
C ALA A 10 -6.26 29.72 -26.36
N TYR A 11 -5.30 29.74 -25.45
CA TYR A 11 -4.25 28.72 -25.40
C TYR A 11 -4.79 27.57 -24.56
N THR A 12 -5.53 26.68 -25.21
CA THR A 12 -5.72 25.30 -24.73
C THR A 12 -4.40 24.56 -24.94
N SER A 13 -3.61 24.42 -23.88
CA SER A 13 -2.55 23.43 -23.79
C SER A 13 -3.07 22.29 -22.93
N ALA A 14 -3.35 21.16 -23.59
CA ALA A 14 -3.65 19.89 -22.97
C ALA A 14 -2.33 19.19 -22.58
N ALA A 15 -2.24 18.72 -21.34
CA ALA A 15 -1.44 17.60 -20.80
C ALA A 15 -1.43 17.79 -19.26
N ALA A 16 -2.17 16.99 -18.47
CA ALA A 16 -1.80 15.67 -17.96
C ALA A 16 -0.84 15.72 -16.75
N SER A 17 -1.10 14.83 -15.78
CA SER A 17 -0.44 14.61 -14.46
C SER A 17 -0.99 15.50 -13.33
N LEU A 18 -1.70 15.03 -12.28
CA LEU A 18 -1.59 13.83 -11.41
C LEU A 18 -0.28 13.85 -10.59
N GLU A 19 -0.40 13.42 -9.32
CA GLU A 19 0.54 13.51 -8.16
C GLU A 19 0.54 14.84 -7.39
N GLU A 20 0.01 14.90 -6.15
CA GLU A 20 0.43 14.32 -4.85
C GLU A 20 1.64 15.04 -4.23
N GLU A 21 1.42 15.65 -3.06
CA GLU A 21 2.38 15.83 -1.95
C GLU A 21 1.58 16.48 -0.78
N ASP A 22 1.18 15.73 0.25
CA ASP A 22 1.96 15.32 1.43
C ASP A 22 2.21 16.50 2.41
N GLU A 23 1.41 16.57 3.47
CA GLU A 23 1.71 17.37 4.67
C GLU A 23 1.58 16.46 5.92
N LEU A 24 2.57 15.59 6.09
CA LEU A 24 2.91 14.99 7.38
C LEU A 24 3.34 16.08 8.38
N LYS A 25 2.52 16.32 9.41
CA LYS A 25 2.93 17.08 10.60
C LYS A 25 3.56 16.14 11.62
N GLU A 26 4.88 16.03 11.57
CA GLU A 26 5.71 15.44 12.61
C GLU A 26 6.12 16.54 13.62
N THR A 27 5.67 16.43 14.87
CA THR A 27 6.12 17.31 15.95
C THR A 27 7.43 16.79 16.55
N GLN A 28 8.46 17.57 16.26
CA GLN A 28 9.79 17.67 16.85
C GLN A 28 9.73 17.74 18.40
N GLU A 29 10.48 16.88 19.09
CA GLU A 29 11.01 17.20 20.42
C GLU A 29 12.49 16.86 20.46
N GLU A 30 13.27 17.93 20.54
CA GLU A 30 14.72 18.00 20.58
C GLU A 30 15.20 17.81 22.03
N ASN A 31 16.13 16.89 22.25
CA ASN A 31 17.10 17.08 23.34
C ASN A 31 18.49 16.64 22.88
N ALA A 32 19.30 17.66 22.63
CA ALA A 32 20.71 17.57 22.35
C ALA A 32 21.49 17.13 23.59
N THR A 33 22.47 16.24 23.40
CA THR A 33 23.76 16.41 24.05
C THR A 33 24.87 15.84 23.17
N ASP A 34 25.64 16.76 22.59
CA ASP A 34 26.93 16.53 21.96
C ASP A 34 27.93 15.85 22.90
N GLU A 35 28.63 14.82 22.40
CA GLU A 35 30.07 14.70 22.62
C GLU A 35 30.74 14.16 21.36
N ALA A 36 31.33 15.07 20.60
CA ALA A 36 32.19 14.80 19.47
C ALA A 36 33.48 14.08 19.89
N LYS A 37 33.81 12.98 19.21
CA LYS A 37 35.20 12.57 18.93
C LYS A 37 35.30 12.02 17.51
N GLU A 38 35.54 12.95 16.58
CA GLU A 38 36.22 12.74 15.32
C GLU A 38 37.49 11.90 15.51
N TYR A 39 37.76 10.93 14.62
CA TYR A 39 39.04 10.68 13.95
C TYR A 39 39.00 9.32 13.25
N GLY A 40 39.15 9.31 11.92
CA GLY A 40 39.50 8.10 11.18
C GLY A 40 38.95 8.02 9.75
N VAL A 41 39.37 8.93 8.86
CA VAL A 41 39.35 8.62 7.42
C VAL A 41 40.32 7.45 7.18
N SER A 42 39.83 6.34 6.65
CA SER A 42 40.66 5.43 5.86
C SER A 42 39.85 4.76 4.76
N THR A 43 40.40 4.83 3.56
CA THR A 43 39.84 4.51 2.25
C THR A 43 39.93 3.03 1.87
N LYS A 44 39.01 2.58 1.00
CA LYS A 44 38.99 1.31 0.21
C LYS A 44 38.64 0.09 1.08
N GLU A 45 37.72 -0.80 0.69
CA GLU A 45 37.62 -1.52 -0.59
C GLU A 45 36.15 -1.81 -0.96
N ALA A 46 35.89 -1.92 -2.26
CA ALA A 46 34.63 -2.39 -2.82
C ALA A 46 34.70 -3.92 -2.95
N GLU A 47 34.03 -4.63 -2.06
CA GLU A 47 33.58 -6.04 -2.10
C GLU A 47 33.02 -6.24 -0.68
N GLU A 48 31.82 -6.75 -0.43
CA GLU A 48 31.02 -7.71 -1.15
C GLU A 48 29.57 -7.23 -1.14
N LYS A 49 28.76 -7.71 -2.08
CA LYS A 49 27.31 -7.58 -1.95
C LYS A 49 26.92 -8.18 -0.61
N ASP A 50 26.57 -7.33 0.35
CA ASP A 50 25.70 -7.70 1.47
C ASP A 50 24.37 -8.11 0.84
N SER A 51 24.35 -9.33 0.32
CA SER A 51 23.13 -10.10 0.17
C SER A 51 22.69 -10.36 1.60
N THR A 52 22.13 -9.32 2.24
CA THR A 52 21.17 -9.50 3.30
C THR A 52 20.25 -10.58 2.78
N GLN A 53 20.37 -11.76 3.39
CA GLN A 53 19.54 -12.89 3.08
C GLN A 53 18.16 -12.46 3.55
N PHE A 54 17.42 -11.75 2.69
CA PHE A 54 16.04 -11.35 2.92
C PHE A 54 15.35 -12.66 3.27
N SER A 55 14.93 -12.75 4.53
CA SER A 55 14.39 -13.96 5.12
C SER A 55 13.47 -14.62 4.11
N SER A 56 13.77 -15.87 3.75
CA SER A 56 12.79 -16.75 3.15
C SER A 56 11.51 -16.57 3.97
N SER A 57 10.44 -16.12 3.31
CA SER A 57 9.17 -15.87 3.99
C SER A 57 8.82 -17.11 4.79
N GLU A 58 8.48 -16.95 6.07
CA GLU A 58 8.09 -18.10 6.90
C GLU A 58 6.78 -18.72 6.39
N TYR A 59 6.04 -17.97 5.57
CA TYR A 59 4.80 -18.36 4.94
C TYR A 59 5.02 -18.56 3.44
N ASP A 60 4.64 -19.72 2.95
CA ASP A 60 4.61 -20.03 1.53
C ASP A 60 3.26 -19.64 0.89
N GLU A 61 3.12 -19.89 -0.42
CA GLU A 61 1.87 -19.57 -1.14
C GLU A 61 0.66 -20.32 -0.55
N ASP A 62 0.83 -21.58 -0.14
CA ASP A 62 -0.26 -22.40 0.39
C ASP A 62 -0.73 -21.86 1.76
N ASP A 63 0.21 -21.49 2.63
CA ASP A 63 -0.10 -20.87 3.93
C ASP A 63 -0.87 -19.56 3.76
N VAL A 64 -0.39 -18.70 2.84
CA VAL A 64 -1.01 -17.39 2.58
C VAL A 64 -2.39 -17.55 1.97
N GLU A 65 -2.55 -18.46 1.00
CA GLU A 65 -3.84 -18.73 0.35
C GLU A 65 -4.87 -19.24 1.37
N GLU A 66 -4.48 -20.15 2.26
CA GLU A 66 -5.35 -20.67 3.31
C GLU A 66 -5.84 -19.54 4.23
N LYS A 67 -4.92 -18.70 4.71
CA LYS A 67 -5.26 -17.59 5.62
C LYS A 67 -6.10 -16.52 4.92
N ALA A 68 -5.76 -16.15 3.70
CA ALA A 68 -6.52 -15.20 2.89
C ALA A 68 -7.95 -15.70 2.63
N THR A 69 -8.09 -16.96 2.22
CA THR A 69 -9.38 -17.59 1.98
C THR A 69 -10.23 -17.64 3.25
N ASN A 70 -9.63 -18.02 4.38
CA ASN A 70 -10.33 -18.07 5.67
C ASN A 70 -10.78 -16.67 6.13
N TYR A 71 -9.96 -15.65 5.93
CA TYR A 71 -10.32 -14.25 6.19
C TYR A 71 -11.56 -13.82 5.40
N LEU A 72 -11.56 -14.06 4.07
CA LEU A 72 -12.69 -13.71 3.20
C LEU A 72 -13.97 -14.42 3.61
N LYS A 73 -13.90 -15.74 3.84
CA LYS A 73 -15.04 -16.54 4.30
C LYS A 73 -15.59 -16.03 5.63
N ASN A 74 -14.71 -15.68 6.56
CA ASN A 74 -15.12 -15.16 7.86
C ASN A 74 -15.88 -13.84 7.71
N ILE A 75 -15.38 -12.90 6.90
CA ILE A 75 -16.09 -11.62 6.66
C ILE A 75 -17.46 -11.86 6.03
N MET A 76 -17.53 -12.69 4.99
CA MET A 76 -18.79 -12.99 4.31
C MET A 76 -19.83 -13.66 5.22
N PHE A 77 -19.38 -14.41 6.24
CA PHE A 77 -20.28 -15.10 7.17
C PHE A 77 -20.65 -14.28 8.41
N THR A 78 -19.73 -13.47 8.94
CA THR A 78 -19.90 -12.78 10.23
C THR A 78 -20.32 -11.32 10.09
N THR A 79 -20.05 -10.70 8.94
CA THR A 79 -20.38 -9.29 8.71
C THR A 79 -21.73 -9.18 8.03
N ASN A 80 -22.57 -8.25 8.48
CA ASN A 80 -23.85 -7.97 7.83
C ASN A 80 -23.64 -7.11 6.56
N LEU A 81 -23.10 -7.74 5.51
CA LEU A 81 -22.73 -7.10 4.26
C LEU A 81 -23.97 -6.74 3.42
N THR A 82 -23.86 -5.67 2.63
CA THR A 82 -24.78 -5.45 1.51
C THR A 82 -24.62 -6.56 0.46
N ASP A 83 -25.67 -6.83 -0.33
CA ASP A 83 -25.62 -7.83 -1.41
C ASP A 83 -24.49 -7.56 -2.41
N LYS A 84 -24.25 -6.28 -2.70
CA LYS A 84 -23.16 -5.84 -3.60
C LYS A 84 -21.79 -6.18 -3.01
N SER A 85 -21.59 -5.93 -1.72
CA SER A 85 -20.33 -6.26 -1.03
C SER A 85 -20.11 -7.76 -0.92
N ALA A 86 -21.15 -8.54 -0.62
CA ALA A 86 -21.08 -9.99 -0.60
C ALA A 86 -20.69 -10.55 -1.98
N ALA A 87 -21.32 -10.06 -3.05
CA ALA A 87 -20.98 -10.48 -4.42
C ALA A 87 -19.55 -10.09 -4.82
N ALA A 88 -19.09 -8.89 -4.42
CA ALA A 88 -17.72 -8.44 -4.70
C ALA A 88 -16.68 -9.32 -3.99
N LEU A 89 -16.87 -9.62 -2.70
CA LEU A 89 -15.97 -10.49 -1.94
C LEU A 89 -16.00 -11.94 -2.45
N GLN A 90 -17.17 -12.45 -2.84
CA GLN A 90 -17.27 -13.78 -3.43
C GLN A 90 -16.51 -13.86 -4.77
N ASN A 91 -16.61 -12.83 -5.60
CA ASN A 91 -15.84 -12.78 -6.84
C ASN A 91 -14.33 -12.69 -6.55
N TYR A 92 -13.92 -11.84 -5.61
CA TYR A 92 -12.52 -11.72 -5.20
C TYR A 92 -11.96 -13.06 -4.68
N LEU A 93 -12.74 -13.80 -3.88
CA LEU A 93 -12.37 -15.15 -3.43
C LEU A 93 -12.18 -16.12 -4.60
N ASN A 94 -13.10 -16.11 -5.58
CA ASN A 94 -13.06 -17.03 -6.72
C ASN A 94 -11.89 -16.74 -7.69
N THR A 95 -11.40 -15.50 -7.71
CA THR A 95 -10.30 -15.05 -8.57
C THR A 95 -9.07 -14.66 -7.76
N PHE A 96 -8.95 -15.15 -6.53
CA PHE A 96 -7.83 -14.80 -5.66
C PHE A 96 -6.55 -15.40 -6.25
N ASP A 97 -5.55 -14.54 -6.50
CA ASP A 97 -4.24 -14.92 -6.99
C ASP A 97 -3.23 -14.68 -5.86
N VAL A 98 -2.82 -15.77 -5.21
CA VAL A 98 -1.93 -15.71 -4.06
C VAL A 98 -0.54 -15.21 -4.42
N ALA A 99 -0.02 -15.56 -5.60
CA ALA A 99 1.29 -15.10 -6.06
C ALA A 99 1.28 -13.59 -6.30
N GLN A 100 0.23 -13.06 -6.94
CA GLN A 100 0.06 -11.62 -7.12
C GLN A 100 -0.17 -10.90 -5.79
N PHE A 101 -0.90 -11.51 -4.85
CA PHE A 101 -1.13 -10.96 -3.51
C PHE A 101 0.19 -10.86 -2.72
N ILE A 102 0.99 -11.92 -2.66
CA ILE A 102 2.32 -11.92 -2.00
C ILE A 102 3.25 -10.92 -2.66
N LYS A 103 3.24 -10.81 -4.00
CA LYS A 103 4.03 -9.80 -4.71
C LYS A 103 3.64 -8.36 -4.35
N THR A 104 2.37 -8.13 -4.01
CA THR A 104 1.85 -6.79 -3.74
C THR A 104 2.01 -6.39 -2.27
N TYR A 105 1.82 -7.34 -1.34
CA TYR A 105 1.73 -7.06 0.10
C TYR A 105 2.76 -7.78 0.96
N GLY A 106 3.45 -8.79 0.42
CA GLY A 106 4.47 -9.57 1.13
C GLY A 106 5.90 -9.10 0.84
N PRO A 107 6.93 -9.91 1.20
CA PRO A 107 6.84 -11.21 1.87
C PRO A 107 6.28 -11.10 3.29
N PHE A 108 5.68 -12.19 3.80
CA PHE A 108 5.08 -12.22 5.13
C PHE A 108 5.95 -12.97 6.14
N THR A 109 5.96 -12.47 7.36
CA THR A 109 6.64 -13.03 8.53
C THR A 109 5.65 -13.44 9.62
N SER A 110 4.36 -13.10 9.50
CA SER A 110 3.33 -13.52 10.45
C SER A 110 1.92 -13.56 9.84
N THR A 111 1.02 -14.33 10.47
CA THR A 111 -0.41 -14.35 10.15
C THR A 111 -1.09 -12.99 10.32
N SER A 112 -0.61 -12.17 11.26
CA SER A 112 -1.12 -10.82 11.49
C SER A 112 -0.88 -9.92 10.28
N GLU A 113 0.29 -10.03 9.64
CA GLU A 113 0.60 -9.27 8.41
C GLU A 113 -0.29 -9.70 7.24
N ILE A 114 -0.52 -11.01 7.07
CA ILE A 114 -1.46 -11.53 6.06
C ILE A 114 -2.86 -10.96 6.30
N SER A 115 -3.32 -10.93 7.56
CA SER A 115 -4.64 -10.39 7.91
C SER A 115 -4.73 -8.89 7.64
N ALA A 116 -3.68 -8.12 7.94
CA ALA A 116 -3.62 -6.69 7.65
C ALA A 116 -3.61 -6.41 6.14
N ALA A 117 -2.85 -7.18 5.37
CA ALA A 117 -2.83 -7.11 3.91
C ALA A 117 -4.21 -7.45 3.30
N MET A 118 -4.89 -8.46 3.84
CA MET A 118 -6.24 -8.80 3.43
C MET A 118 -7.25 -7.70 3.75
N TYR A 119 -7.11 -7.06 4.92
CA TYR A 119 -7.91 -5.88 5.25
C TYR A 119 -7.67 -4.75 4.25
N ALA A 120 -6.41 -4.43 3.93
CA ALA A 120 -6.09 -3.42 2.94
C ALA A 120 -6.71 -3.73 1.58
N ALA A 121 -6.53 -4.97 1.09
CA ALA A 121 -7.05 -5.43 -0.20
C ALA A 121 -8.58 -5.42 -0.31
N THR A 122 -9.28 -5.61 0.80
CA THR A 122 -10.75 -5.79 0.82
C THR A 122 -11.52 -4.62 1.41
N SER A 123 -10.84 -3.67 2.07
CA SER A 123 -11.46 -2.52 2.75
C SER A 123 -12.42 -1.73 1.86
N GLY A 124 -12.08 -1.52 0.58
CA GLY A 124 -12.93 -0.83 -0.40
C GLY A 124 -14.16 -1.63 -0.88
N MET A 125 -14.21 -2.94 -0.60
CA MET A 125 -15.31 -3.83 -1.00
C MET A 125 -16.35 -4.00 0.10
N ILE A 126 -15.97 -3.80 1.36
CA ILE A 126 -16.80 -4.08 2.54
C ILE A 126 -17.71 -2.87 2.82
N LYS A 127 -19.03 -3.08 2.70
CA LYS A 127 -20.07 -2.13 3.14
C LYS A 127 -21.12 -2.89 3.93
N GLN A 128 -21.48 -2.37 5.10
CA GLN A 128 -22.48 -2.99 5.96
C GLN A 128 -23.87 -2.48 5.61
N GLN A 129 -24.90 -3.28 5.86
CA GLN A 129 -26.30 -2.88 5.60
C GLN A 129 -26.78 -1.71 6.48
N GLN A 130 -26.05 -1.35 7.54
CA GLN A 130 -26.45 -0.29 8.48
C GLN A 130 -25.86 1.09 8.12
N ASP A 131 -25.14 1.20 6.99
CA ASP A 131 -24.64 2.48 6.47
C ASP A 131 -25.66 3.17 5.52
N GLU A 132 -26.96 2.87 5.66
CA GLU A 132 -28.11 3.60 5.05
C GLU A 132 -28.88 4.38 6.12
#